data_AF-A0A519V5X3-F1
#
_entry.id   AF-A0A519V5X3-F1
#
_cell.length_a   1.000
_cell.length_b   1.000
_cell.length_c   1.000
_cell.angle_alpha   90.00
_cell.angle_beta   90.00
_cell.angle_gamma   90.00
#
_symmetry.space_group_name_H-M   'P 1'
#
loop_
_entity.id
_entity.type
_entity.pdbx_description
1 polymer ?
#
loop_
_entity_poly.entity_id
_entity_poly.type
_entity_poly.pdbx_seq_one_letter_code
_entity_poly.pdbx_strand_id
1 'polypeptide(L)'
;AALVTEGARAICAEAGIPLAGGHSIDSPEPIFGLAVTGLVEEKDLKRNDTATAGCRLYLTKPLGVGILTTAQKRGILRPEDADVAPAQMRQLNKIGADLGQIPGVRAMTDVTGFGLLGHLAEVCEGSEVQAIIDYNRVPRIAAAERYLQQGAVPGGTGRNFESYGHKIAALPDEQKAYLCDPQTSGGLLVCVEPGAAEAAAQAVFTQYGLALESFGELRPHAADEPWIVVE
;
A
#
# COMPACT_ATOMS: atom_id res chain seq x y z
N ALA A 1 7.00 14.55 -23.28
CA ALA A 1 6.12 15.48 -22.54
C ALA A 1 4.64 15.23 -22.86
N ALA A 2 4.16 15.51 -24.08
CA ALA A 2 2.72 15.44 -24.42
C ALA A 2 2.03 14.10 -24.06
N LEU A 3 2.65 12.95 -24.39
CA LEU A 3 2.08 11.64 -24.05
C LEU A 3 1.97 11.38 -22.54
N VAL A 4 2.92 11.89 -21.74
CA VAL A 4 2.88 11.79 -20.27
C VAL A 4 1.72 12.62 -19.72
N THR A 5 1.57 13.84 -20.23
CA THR A 5 0.45 14.72 -19.86
C THR A 5 -0.90 14.13 -20.26
N GLU A 6 -0.99 13.46 -21.40
CA GLU A 6 -2.23 12.80 -21.82
C GLU A 6 -2.58 11.60 -20.94
N GLY A 7 -1.57 10.81 -20.53
CA GLY A 7 -1.78 9.76 -19.53
C GLY A 7 -2.31 10.31 -18.19
N ALA A 8 -1.78 11.44 -17.74
CA ALA A 8 -2.27 12.11 -16.54
C ALA A 8 -3.70 12.66 -16.73
N ARG A 9 -4.02 13.20 -17.91
CA ARG A 9 -5.38 13.66 -18.23
C ARG A 9 -6.36 12.50 -18.20
N ALA A 10 -6.00 11.35 -18.75
CA ALA A 10 -6.83 10.15 -18.77
C ALA A 10 -7.12 9.64 -17.34
N ILE A 11 -6.10 9.52 -16.48
CA ILE A 11 -6.32 9.04 -15.12
C ILE A 11 -7.09 10.05 -14.24
N CYS A 12 -6.87 11.36 -14.44
CA CYS A 12 -7.69 12.40 -13.81
C CYS A 12 -9.15 12.29 -14.23
N ALA A 13 -9.42 12.10 -15.53
CA ALA A 13 -10.78 11.92 -16.03
C ALA A 13 -11.45 10.67 -15.45
N GLU A 14 -10.71 9.56 -15.32
CA GLU A 14 -11.20 8.37 -14.62
C GLU A 14 -11.51 8.67 -13.16
N ALA A 15 -10.68 9.46 -12.47
CA ALA A 15 -10.94 9.93 -11.11
C ALA A 15 -12.07 10.97 -11.00
N GLY A 16 -12.70 11.37 -12.11
CA GLY A 16 -13.80 12.33 -12.14
C GLY A 16 -13.36 13.79 -11.99
N ILE A 17 -12.07 14.08 -12.23
CA ILE A 17 -11.49 15.43 -12.09
C ILE A 17 -10.82 15.91 -13.39
N PRO A 18 -10.80 17.22 -13.68
CA PRO A 18 -10.07 17.75 -14.81
C PRO A 18 -8.56 17.89 -14.50
N LEU A 19 -7.70 17.71 -15.49
CA LEU A 19 -6.32 18.19 -15.42
C LEU A 19 -6.29 19.70 -15.73
N ALA A 20 -6.36 20.52 -14.69
CA ALA A 20 -6.57 21.97 -14.75
C ALA A 20 -5.26 22.78 -14.96
N GLY A 21 -4.46 22.41 -15.95
CA GLY A 21 -3.17 23.06 -16.25
C GLY A 21 -2.01 22.52 -15.41
N GLY A 22 -1.00 23.36 -15.15
CA GLY A 22 0.18 22.99 -14.39
C GLY A 22 1.33 23.99 -14.59
N HIS A 23 2.50 23.66 -14.03
CA HIS A 23 3.75 24.40 -14.22
C HIS A 23 4.85 23.45 -14.70
N SER A 24 5.68 23.91 -15.63
CA SER A 24 6.80 23.13 -16.19
C SER A 24 8.07 23.95 -16.15
N ILE A 25 9.18 23.29 -15.85
CA ILE A 25 10.53 23.85 -15.85
C ILE A 25 11.43 23.01 -16.75
N ASP A 26 12.52 23.61 -17.23
CA ASP A 26 13.61 22.86 -17.86
C ASP A 26 14.41 22.13 -16.78
N SER A 27 14.71 20.84 -17.00
CA SER A 27 15.37 19.97 -16.02
C SER A 27 16.20 18.91 -16.76
N PRO A 28 17.41 18.59 -16.27
CA PRO A 28 18.24 17.54 -16.86
C PRO A 28 17.60 16.15 -16.76
N GLU A 29 16.74 15.94 -15.75
CA GLU A 29 16.01 14.68 -15.55
C GLU A 29 14.49 14.89 -15.70
N PRO A 30 13.76 13.92 -16.28
CA PRO A 30 12.32 14.02 -16.44
C PRO A 30 11.61 13.89 -15.09
N ILE A 31 10.87 14.93 -14.69
CA ILE A 31 10.05 14.96 -13.48
C ILE A 31 8.59 15.16 -13.88
N PHE A 32 7.69 14.39 -13.29
CA PHE A 32 6.26 14.55 -13.47
C PHE A 32 5.51 14.20 -12.17
N GLY A 33 4.47 14.98 -11.87
CA GLY A 33 3.60 14.78 -10.72
C GLY A 33 2.39 15.70 -10.80
N LEU A 34 1.45 15.53 -9.88
CA LEU A 34 0.25 16.34 -9.78
C LEU A 34 0.15 16.96 -8.38
N ALA A 35 -0.32 18.20 -8.31
CA ALA A 35 -0.86 18.77 -7.08
C ALA A 35 -2.38 18.57 -7.12
N VAL A 36 -2.92 17.89 -6.12
CA VAL A 36 -4.33 17.48 -6.09
C VAL A 36 -5.00 18.07 -4.85
N THR A 37 -6.22 18.58 -5.02
CA THR A 37 -7.06 19.08 -3.91
C THR A 37 -8.30 18.21 -3.81
N GLY A 38 -8.64 17.79 -2.59
CA GLY A 38 -9.84 17.02 -2.28
C GLY A 38 -10.63 17.64 -1.12
N LEU A 39 -11.86 17.15 -0.93
CA LEU A 39 -12.74 17.54 0.17
C LEU A 39 -13.25 16.26 0.86
N VAL A 40 -13.37 16.31 2.18
CA VAL A 40 -13.92 15.24 3.01
C VAL A 40 -14.63 15.86 4.20
N GLU A 41 -15.75 15.27 4.61
CA GLU A 41 -16.38 15.62 5.88
C GLU A 41 -15.48 15.19 7.04
N GLU A 42 -15.35 16.02 8.07
CA GLU A 42 -14.41 15.76 9.18
C GLU A 42 -14.64 14.40 9.86
N LYS A 43 -15.91 13.99 10.00
CA LYS A 43 -16.31 12.69 10.58
C LYS A 43 -15.86 11.47 9.74
N ASP A 44 -15.63 11.67 8.45
CA ASP A 44 -15.27 10.62 7.50
C ASP A 44 -13.76 10.65 7.17
N LEU A 45 -13.02 11.63 7.73
CA LEU A 45 -11.57 11.70 7.64
C LEU A 45 -10.95 10.51 8.38
N LYS A 46 -10.23 9.66 7.65
CA LYS A 46 -9.45 8.55 8.21
C LYS A 46 -7.99 8.94 8.27
N ARG A 47 -7.47 9.10 9.47
CA ARG A 47 -6.05 9.32 9.72
C ARG A 47 -5.34 7.96 9.87
N ASN A 48 -4.02 7.95 9.74
CA ASN A 48 -3.22 6.74 9.94
C ASN A 48 -2.90 6.48 11.42
N ASP A 49 -3.13 7.44 12.31
CA ASP A 49 -2.78 7.41 13.74
C ASP A 49 -4.00 7.26 14.67
N THR A 50 -5.10 6.72 14.16
CA THR A 50 -6.36 6.55 14.90
C THR A 50 -6.82 5.10 14.99
N ALA A 51 -5.94 4.14 14.73
CA ALA A 51 -6.25 2.73 14.84
C ALA A 51 -6.48 2.33 16.31
N THR A 52 -7.15 1.20 16.54
CA THR A 52 -7.39 0.69 17.89
C THR A 52 -7.03 -0.79 17.99
N ALA A 53 -6.67 -1.23 19.20
CA ALA A 53 -6.52 -2.65 19.48
C ALA A 53 -7.80 -3.42 19.11
N GLY A 54 -7.63 -4.60 18.52
CA GLY A 54 -8.69 -5.44 17.96
C GLY A 54 -8.95 -5.21 16.47
N CYS A 55 -8.47 -4.11 15.87
CA CYS A 55 -8.64 -3.88 14.43
C CYS A 55 -8.03 -5.02 13.60
N ARG A 56 -8.73 -5.37 12.52
CA ARG A 56 -8.29 -6.27 11.45
C ARG A 56 -7.58 -5.48 10.36
N LEU A 57 -6.54 -6.07 9.77
CA LEU A 57 -5.69 -5.44 8.77
C LEU A 57 -6.01 -5.96 7.38
N TYR A 58 -6.36 -5.04 6.47
CA TYR A 58 -6.69 -5.35 5.07
C TYR A 58 -5.81 -4.55 4.12
N LEU A 59 -5.49 -5.13 2.97
CA LEU A 59 -4.71 -4.49 1.92
C LEU A 59 -5.44 -4.62 0.58
N THR A 60 -5.74 -3.49 -0.05
CA THR A 60 -6.59 -3.45 -1.25
C THR A 60 -5.87 -3.74 -2.57
N LYS A 61 -4.53 -3.76 -2.57
CA LYS A 61 -3.72 -4.20 -3.71
C LYS A 61 -2.57 -5.08 -3.25
N PRO A 62 -2.26 -6.17 -3.96
CA PRO A 62 -1.18 -7.06 -3.56
C PRO A 62 0.21 -6.43 -3.70
N LEU A 63 1.16 -6.90 -2.88
CA LEU A 63 2.55 -6.46 -2.89
C LEU A 63 3.37 -7.10 -4.03
N GLY A 64 4.46 -6.42 -4.43
CA GLY A 64 5.46 -6.97 -5.36
C GLY A 64 5.74 -6.09 -6.58
N VAL A 65 5.25 -4.85 -6.60
CA VAL A 65 5.49 -3.90 -7.70
C VAL A 65 6.98 -3.59 -7.86
N GLY A 66 7.70 -3.38 -6.76
CA GLY A 66 9.14 -3.08 -6.79
C GLY A 66 9.96 -4.26 -7.31
N ILE A 67 9.56 -5.50 -6.98
CA ILE A 67 10.15 -6.73 -7.50
C ILE A 67 9.97 -6.82 -9.03
N LEU A 68 8.73 -6.65 -9.53
CA LEU A 68 8.44 -6.74 -10.96
C LEU A 68 9.13 -5.63 -11.77
N THR A 69 9.12 -4.39 -11.27
CA THR A 69 9.80 -3.28 -11.95
C THR A 69 11.33 -3.47 -11.93
N THR A 70 11.89 -4.08 -10.89
CA THR A 70 13.32 -4.45 -10.86
C THR A 70 13.64 -5.56 -11.86
N ALA A 71 12.78 -6.57 -11.98
CA ALA A 71 12.90 -7.61 -13.00
C ALA A 71 12.87 -7.01 -14.42
N GLN A 72 12.01 -6.02 -14.66
CA GLN A 72 11.95 -5.28 -15.93
C GLN A 72 13.26 -4.54 -16.22
N LYS A 73 13.78 -3.79 -15.24
CA LYS A 73 15.06 -3.05 -15.36
C LYS A 73 16.25 -3.98 -15.61
N ARG A 74 16.20 -5.21 -15.08
CA ARG A 74 17.22 -6.25 -15.29
C ARG A 74 17.04 -7.05 -16.59
N GLY A 75 15.96 -6.82 -17.34
CA GLY A 75 15.70 -7.55 -18.59
C GLY A 75 15.29 -9.02 -18.40
N ILE A 76 14.84 -9.40 -17.20
CA ILE A 76 14.42 -10.79 -16.89
C ILE A 76 12.90 -10.94 -16.76
N LEU A 77 12.14 -9.83 -16.80
CA LEU A 77 10.68 -9.86 -16.81
C LEU A 77 10.18 -10.53 -18.09
N ARG A 78 9.23 -11.45 -17.96
CA ARG A 78 8.69 -12.17 -19.11
C ARG A 78 7.61 -11.33 -19.79
N PRO A 79 7.41 -11.47 -21.12
CA PRO A 79 6.40 -10.71 -21.84
C PRO A 79 4.98 -10.89 -21.26
N GLU A 80 4.63 -12.09 -20.78
CA GLU A 80 3.31 -12.35 -20.19
C GLU A 80 3.05 -11.59 -18.88
N ASP A 81 4.11 -11.16 -18.18
CA ASP A 81 4.02 -10.46 -16.90
C ASP A 81 4.22 -8.94 -17.04
N ALA A 82 4.48 -8.46 -18.27
CA ALA A 82 4.85 -7.07 -18.55
C ALA A 82 3.82 -6.04 -18.09
N ASP A 83 2.53 -6.39 -18.14
CA ASP A 83 1.44 -5.48 -17.78
C ASP A 83 0.94 -5.66 -16.33
N VAL A 84 1.44 -6.65 -15.58
CA VAL A 84 0.93 -6.96 -14.23
C VAL A 84 1.11 -5.78 -13.27
N ALA A 85 2.33 -5.27 -13.13
CA ALA A 85 2.59 -4.11 -12.27
C ALA A 85 1.96 -2.82 -12.82
N PRO A 86 2.10 -2.47 -14.12
CA PRO A 86 1.43 -1.30 -14.69
C PRO A 86 -0.10 -1.32 -14.52
N ALA A 87 -0.77 -2.46 -14.70
CA ALA A 87 -2.22 -2.58 -14.50
C ALA A 87 -2.61 -2.23 -13.05
N GLN A 88 -1.91 -2.80 -12.06
CA GLN A 88 -2.16 -2.49 -10.65
C GLN A 88 -1.89 -1.01 -10.31
N MET A 89 -0.79 -0.45 -10.82
CA MET A 89 -0.41 0.95 -10.56
C MET A 89 -1.42 1.95 -11.14
N ARG A 90 -2.10 1.58 -12.23
CA ARG A 90 -3.15 2.39 -12.88
C ARG A 90 -4.50 2.30 -12.17
N GLN A 91 -4.74 1.30 -11.32
CA GLN A 91 -5.99 1.21 -10.57
C GLN A 91 -6.09 2.35 -9.54
N LEU A 92 -7.16 3.13 -9.60
CA LEU A 92 -7.41 4.19 -8.63
C LEU A 92 -7.87 3.63 -7.28
N ASN A 93 -7.37 4.18 -6.18
CA ASN A 93 -7.81 3.87 -4.81
C ASN A 93 -9.17 4.53 -4.46
N LYS A 94 -10.13 4.56 -5.39
CA LYS A 94 -11.48 5.17 -5.20
C LYS A 94 -12.24 4.56 -4.04
N ILE A 95 -11.98 3.27 -3.77
CA ILE A 95 -12.57 2.52 -2.65
C ILE A 95 -12.35 3.20 -1.29
N GLY A 96 -11.29 4.00 -1.14
CA GLY A 96 -11.02 4.75 0.08
C GLY A 96 -12.13 5.72 0.46
N ALA A 97 -12.81 6.34 -0.52
CA ALA A 97 -13.92 7.25 -0.23
C ALA A 97 -15.09 6.52 0.45
N ASP A 98 -15.47 5.35 -0.06
CA ASP A 98 -16.56 4.53 0.48
C ASP A 98 -16.19 3.90 1.83
N LEU A 99 -14.95 3.43 1.97
CA LEU A 99 -14.44 2.93 3.27
C LEU A 99 -14.37 4.04 4.33
N GLY A 100 -14.08 5.28 3.92
CA GLY A 100 -14.06 6.44 4.80
C GLY A 100 -15.42 6.73 5.46
N GLN A 101 -16.52 6.33 4.82
CA GLN A 101 -17.87 6.50 5.38
C GLN A 101 -18.20 5.51 6.49
N ILE A 102 -17.37 4.48 6.72
CA ILE A 102 -17.60 3.45 7.73
C ILE A 102 -16.99 3.92 9.07
N PRO A 103 -17.78 4.15 10.14
CA PRO A 103 -17.25 4.65 11.41
C PRO A 103 -16.19 3.73 12.04
N GLY A 104 -16.38 2.41 11.93
CA GLY A 104 -15.44 1.43 12.47
C GLY A 104 -14.21 1.15 11.58
N VAL A 105 -14.05 1.81 10.44
CA VAL A 105 -12.72 1.95 9.81
C VAL A 105 -11.97 2.99 10.62
N ARG A 106 -11.01 2.56 11.43
CA ARG A 106 -10.36 3.39 12.46
C ARG A 106 -9.12 4.09 11.93
N ALA A 107 -8.38 3.43 11.05
CA ALA A 107 -7.27 4.06 10.34
C ALA A 107 -7.20 3.58 8.90
N MET A 108 -6.68 4.45 8.04
CA MET A 108 -6.44 4.12 6.64
C MET A 108 -5.25 4.93 6.14
N THR A 109 -4.35 4.27 5.41
CA THR A 109 -3.21 4.89 4.72
C THR A 109 -2.97 4.16 3.42
N ASP A 110 -2.20 4.74 2.49
CA ASP A 110 -1.73 4.03 1.31
C ASP A 110 -0.36 3.40 1.54
N VAL A 111 -0.14 2.21 0.96
CA VAL A 111 1.17 1.55 0.97
C VAL A 111 1.93 1.99 -0.27
N THR A 112 2.96 2.82 -0.07
CA THR A 112 3.77 3.38 -1.15
C THR A 112 5.25 2.99 -1.06
N GLY A 113 6.18 3.95 -1.27
CA GLY A 113 7.61 3.72 -1.42
C GLY A 113 8.29 3.14 -0.16
N PHE A 114 7.69 3.34 1.01
CA PHE A 114 8.17 2.80 2.29
C PHE A 114 7.86 1.30 2.49
N GLY A 115 7.09 0.69 1.59
CA GLY A 115 6.65 -0.70 1.72
C GLY A 115 5.62 -0.88 2.83
N LEU A 116 5.09 -2.11 2.97
CA LEU A 116 4.01 -2.40 3.91
C LEU A 116 4.45 -2.14 5.36
N LEU A 117 5.64 -2.60 5.75
CA LEU A 117 6.08 -2.47 7.14
C LEU A 117 6.39 -1.03 7.55
N GLY A 118 6.88 -0.20 6.63
CA GLY A 118 7.10 1.21 6.94
C GLY A 118 5.79 1.92 7.25
N HIS A 119 4.81 1.79 6.36
CA HIS A 119 3.48 2.40 6.53
C HIS A 119 2.70 1.83 7.71
N LEU A 120 2.80 0.52 7.96
CA LEU A 120 2.17 -0.09 9.12
C LEU A 120 2.86 0.31 10.44
N ALA A 121 4.18 0.52 10.44
CA ALA A 121 4.89 1.02 11.62
C ALA A 121 4.42 2.42 11.99
N GLU A 122 4.21 3.31 11.01
CA GLU A 122 3.62 4.63 11.25
C GLU A 122 2.23 4.53 11.88
N VAL A 123 1.39 3.60 11.41
CA VAL A 123 0.07 3.35 12.01
C VAL A 123 0.18 2.87 13.46
N CYS A 124 1.08 1.93 13.71
CA CYS A 124 1.32 1.32 15.02
C CYS A 124 1.81 2.37 16.03
N GLU A 125 2.82 3.15 15.65
CA GLU A 125 3.39 4.21 16.49
C GLU A 125 2.39 5.34 16.75
N GLY A 126 1.71 5.81 15.71
CA GLY A 126 0.74 6.90 15.85
C GLY A 126 -0.47 6.53 16.70
N SER A 127 -0.85 5.26 16.71
CA SER A 127 -2.03 4.75 17.42
C SER A 127 -1.71 4.01 18.72
N GLU A 128 -0.43 3.89 19.10
CA GLU A 128 0.05 3.13 20.28
C GLU A 128 -0.43 1.65 20.31
N VAL A 129 -0.35 0.98 19.15
CA VAL A 129 -0.76 -0.42 18.97
C VAL A 129 0.35 -1.25 18.33
N GLN A 130 0.34 -2.56 18.55
CA GLN A 130 1.22 -3.52 17.90
C GLN A 130 0.47 -4.27 16.80
N ALA A 131 1.11 -4.49 15.65
CA ALA A 131 0.57 -5.35 14.61
C ALA A 131 1.11 -6.78 14.68
N ILE A 132 0.21 -7.76 14.56
CA ILE A 132 0.53 -9.17 14.36
C ILE A 132 0.09 -9.55 12.96
N ILE A 133 1.04 -9.90 12.10
CA ILE A 133 0.81 -10.23 10.69
C ILE A 133 0.95 -11.73 10.49
N ASP A 134 -0.02 -12.36 9.84
CA ASP A 134 0.14 -13.67 9.23
C ASP A 134 0.76 -13.48 7.84
N TYR A 135 2.04 -13.83 7.69
CA TYR A 135 2.79 -13.64 6.45
C TYR A 135 2.09 -14.32 5.27
N ASN A 136 1.53 -15.52 5.47
CA ASN A 136 0.94 -16.32 4.39
C ASN A 136 -0.36 -15.70 3.85
N ARG A 137 -1.01 -14.84 4.63
CA ARG A 137 -2.23 -14.12 4.24
C ARG A 137 -1.96 -12.76 3.63
N VAL A 138 -0.72 -12.27 3.64
CA VAL A 138 -0.35 -11.01 2.99
C VAL A 138 -0.59 -11.14 1.48
N PRO A 139 -1.44 -10.29 0.87
CA PRO A 139 -1.72 -10.36 -0.57
C PRO A 139 -0.46 -10.05 -1.40
N ARG A 140 -0.12 -10.93 -2.35
CA ARG A 140 1.07 -10.81 -3.20
C ARG A 140 0.74 -11.01 -4.66
N ILE A 141 1.45 -10.30 -5.52
CA ILE A 141 1.38 -10.51 -6.95
C ILE A 141 2.05 -11.86 -7.24
N ALA A 142 1.27 -12.87 -7.64
CA ALA A 142 1.77 -14.23 -7.85
C ALA A 142 2.98 -14.29 -8.81
N ALA A 143 2.98 -13.44 -9.84
CA ALA A 143 4.07 -13.34 -10.80
C ALA A 143 5.40 -12.84 -10.20
N ALA A 144 5.38 -12.11 -9.09
CA ALA A 144 6.57 -11.52 -8.48
C ALA A 144 7.52 -12.60 -7.91
N GLU A 145 6.96 -13.71 -7.43
CA GLU A 145 7.68 -14.77 -6.72
C GLU A 145 8.85 -15.33 -7.52
N ARG A 146 8.62 -15.64 -8.80
CA ARG A 146 9.68 -16.19 -9.66
C ARG A 146 10.85 -15.22 -9.84
N TYR A 147 10.62 -13.91 -9.74
CA TYR A 147 11.66 -12.90 -9.92
C TYR A 147 12.39 -12.61 -8.63
N LEU A 148 11.68 -12.69 -7.49
CA LEU A 148 12.31 -12.66 -6.19
C LEU A 148 13.34 -13.80 -6.06
N GLN A 149 12.97 -15.02 -6.48
CA GLN A 149 13.89 -16.16 -6.53
C GLN A 149 15.11 -15.96 -7.45
N GLN A 150 15.01 -15.04 -8.42
CA GLN A 150 16.13 -14.60 -9.28
C GLN A 150 16.87 -13.37 -8.72
N GLY A 151 16.59 -13.00 -7.47
CA GLY A 151 17.20 -11.88 -6.76
C GLY A 151 16.74 -10.50 -7.23
N ALA A 152 15.55 -10.38 -7.84
CA ALA A 152 15.00 -9.10 -8.31
C ALA A 152 14.48 -8.24 -7.15
N VAL A 153 15.35 -7.88 -6.21
CA VAL A 153 15.02 -7.02 -5.07
C VAL A 153 15.45 -5.59 -5.37
N PRO A 154 14.54 -4.59 -5.32
CA PRO A 154 14.93 -3.19 -5.52
C PRO A 154 15.84 -2.72 -4.37
N GLY A 155 16.81 -1.86 -4.69
CA GLY A 155 17.67 -1.26 -3.65
C GLY A 155 16.92 -0.40 -2.61
N GLY A 156 15.66 -0.02 -2.89
CA GLY A 156 14.79 0.63 -1.90
C GLY A 156 14.40 -0.27 -0.73
N THR A 157 14.29 -1.59 -0.94
CA THR A 157 13.91 -2.55 0.11
C THR A 157 14.88 -2.54 1.28
N GLY A 158 16.19 -2.54 0.99
CA GLY A 158 17.24 -2.45 2.02
C GLY A 158 17.17 -1.13 2.79
N ARG A 159 17.09 0.00 2.08
CA ARG A 159 16.98 1.34 2.69
C ARG A 159 15.74 1.49 3.57
N ASN A 160 14.62 0.89 3.14
CA ASN A 160 13.40 0.85 3.93
C ASN A 160 13.64 0.07 5.24
N PHE A 161 14.19 -1.14 5.15
CA PHE A 161 14.48 -1.93 6.36
C PHE A 161 15.53 -1.28 7.27
N GLU A 162 16.54 -0.59 6.75
CA GLU A 162 17.48 0.19 7.55
C GLU A 162 16.77 1.30 8.35
N SER A 163 15.73 1.90 7.76
CA SER A 163 15.00 3.02 8.36
C SER A 163 14.10 2.61 9.54
N TYR A 164 13.43 1.46 9.44
CA TYR A 164 12.41 1.05 10.43
C TYR A 164 12.59 -0.38 10.96
N GLY A 165 13.63 -1.11 10.54
CA GLY A 165 13.87 -2.52 10.91
C GLY A 165 13.98 -2.76 12.41
N HIS A 166 14.47 -1.77 13.16
CA HIS A 166 14.55 -1.79 14.62
C HIS A 166 13.17 -1.79 15.32
N LYS A 167 12.09 -1.51 14.59
CA LYS A 167 10.70 -1.50 15.09
C LYS A 167 9.99 -2.84 14.91
N ILE A 168 10.61 -3.78 14.19
CA ILE A 168 9.99 -5.03 13.76
C ILE A 168 10.71 -6.20 14.42
N ALA A 169 9.97 -7.25 14.76
CA ALA A 169 10.56 -8.52 15.18
C ALA A 169 11.54 -9.08 14.13
N ALA A 170 12.38 -10.03 14.52
CA ALA A 170 13.33 -10.65 13.59
C ALA A 170 12.60 -11.27 12.38
N LEU A 171 13.04 -10.91 11.17
CA LEU A 171 12.45 -11.37 9.90
C LEU A 171 13.45 -12.19 9.08
N PRO A 172 13.01 -13.30 8.44
CA PRO A 172 13.74 -13.93 7.34
C PRO A 172 13.88 -12.98 6.14
N ASP A 173 14.94 -13.13 5.36
CA ASP A 173 15.23 -12.22 4.24
C ASP A 173 14.17 -12.25 3.13
N GLU A 174 13.54 -13.40 2.89
CA GLU A 174 12.42 -13.53 1.95
C GLU A 174 11.20 -12.70 2.39
N GLN A 175 10.89 -12.70 3.69
CA GLN A 175 9.82 -11.87 4.24
C GLN A 175 10.16 -10.39 4.11
N LYS A 176 11.39 -10.00 4.46
CA LYS A 176 11.87 -8.62 4.27
C LYS A 176 11.72 -8.17 2.82
N ALA A 177 12.04 -9.04 1.86
CA ALA A 177 12.03 -8.70 0.45
C ALA A 177 10.65 -8.28 -0.06
N TYR A 178 9.57 -8.91 0.40
CA TYR A 178 8.19 -8.49 0.07
C TYR A 178 7.69 -7.36 0.96
N LEU A 179 7.87 -7.50 2.27
CA LEU A 179 7.22 -6.63 3.24
C LEU A 179 7.83 -5.21 3.27
N CYS A 180 9.09 -5.08 2.83
CA CYS A 180 9.78 -3.80 2.66
C CYS A 180 9.87 -3.35 1.19
N ASP A 181 9.28 -4.10 0.25
CA ASP A 181 9.28 -3.76 -1.18
C ASP A 181 8.58 -2.40 -1.41
N PRO A 182 9.23 -1.41 -2.04
CA PRO A 182 8.60 -0.15 -2.41
C PRO A 182 7.43 -0.38 -3.38
N GLN A 183 6.24 0.08 -3.02
CA GLN A 183 5.07 0.03 -3.90
C GLN A 183 4.87 1.40 -4.56
N THR A 184 5.08 1.53 -5.87
CA THR A 184 4.60 2.72 -6.58
C THR A 184 3.09 2.57 -6.78
N SER A 185 2.29 3.56 -6.39
CA SER A 185 0.82 3.51 -6.51
C SER A 185 0.20 2.22 -5.92
N GLY A 186 0.63 1.85 -4.72
CA GLY A 186 0.11 0.67 -4.03
C GLY A 186 -1.33 0.85 -3.54
N GLY A 187 -1.80 -0.15 -2.79
CA GLY A 187 -3.16 -0.18 -2.27
C GLY A 187 -3.30 0.61 -0.97
N LEU A 188 -4.54 0.77 -0.53
CA LEU A 188 -4.87 1.19 0.83
C LEU A 188 -4.66 0.05 1.82
N LEU A 189 -3.95 0.35 2.91
CA LEU A 189 -3.92 -0.37 4.18
C LEU A 189 -5.08 0.14 5.04
N VAL A 190 -5.96 -0.77 5.46
CA VAL A 190 -7.20 -0.45 6.16
C VAL A 190 -7.22 -1.17 7.50
N CYS A 191 -7.40 -0.42 8.59
CA CYS A 191 -7.56 -0.94 9.95
C CYS A 191 -9.03 -0.83 10.36
N VAL A 192 -9.73 -1.96 10.45
CA VAL A 192 -11.19 -2.00 10.68
C VAL A 192 -11.53 -2.77 11.94
N GLU A 193 -12.44 -2.22 12.76
CA GLU A 193 -12.98 -2.92 13.93
C GLU A 193 -13.71 -4.21 13.52
N PRO A 194 -13.60 -5.28 14.32
CA PRO A 194 -14.29 -6.53 14.02
C PRO A 194 -15.81 -6.39 14.15
N GLY A 195 -16.54 -7.36 13.59
CA GLY A 195 -18.00 -7.42 13.69
C GLY A 195 -18.68 -6.59 12.60
N ALA A 196 -19.57 -5.66 12.98
CA ALA A 196 -20.42 -4.96 12.01
C ALA A 196 -19.62 -4.05 11.05
N ALA A 197 -18.56 -3.41 11.53
CA ALA A 197 -17.71 -2.56 10.71
C ALA A 197 -16.91 -3.38 9.69
N GLU A 198 -16.30 -4.49 10.11
CA GLU A 198 -15.63 -5.44 9.23
C GLU A 198 -16.59 -5.99 8.16
N ALA A 199 -17.82 -6.36 8.53
CA ALA A 199 -18.83 -6.81 7.56
C ALA A 199 -19.21 -5.72 6.53
N ALA A 200 -19.33 -4.47 6.98
CA ALA A 200 -19.57 -3.34 6.08
C ALA A 200 -18.38 -3.09 5.13
N ALA A 201 -17.15 -3.17 5.63
CA ALA A 201 -15.95 -3.04 4.81
C ALA A 201 -15.86 -4.18 3.77
N GLN A 202 -16.18 -5.41 4.17
CA GLN A 202 -16.25 -6.57 3.26
C GLN A 202 -17.29 -6.39 2.15
N ALA A 203 -18.44 -5.78 2.45
CA ALA A 203 -19.43 -5.44 1.44
C ALA A 203 -18.88 -4.41 0.44
N VAL A 204 -18.16 -3.39 0.91
CA VAL A 204 -17.47 -2.42 0.05
C VAL A 204 -16.39 -3.11 -0.79
N PHE A 205 -15.55 -3.97 -0.23
CA PHE A 205 -14.56 -4.74 -1.00
C PHE A 205 -15.22 -5.51 -2.13
N THR A 206 -16.33 -6.19 -1.84
CA THR A 206 -17.10 -6.96 -2.83
C THR A 206 -17.68 -6.07 -3.93
N GLN A 207 -18.19 -4.88 -3.60
CA GLN A 207 -18.70 -3.90 -4.57
C GLN A 207 -17.61 -3.48 -5.58
N TYR A 208 -16.35 -3.42 -5.14
CA TYR A 208 -15.19 -3.13 -5.99
C TYR A 208 -14.58 -4.38 -6.64
N GLY A 209 -15.22 -5.55 -6.51
CA GLY A 209 -14.74 -6.81 -7.08
C GLY A 209 -13.52 -7.40 -6.35
N LEU A 210 -13.27 -6.99 -5.11
CA LEU A 210 -12.18 -7.46 -4.29
C LEU A 210 -12.67 -8.50 -3.28
N ALA A 211 -12.05 -9.68 -3.27
CA ALA A 211 -12.21 -10.67 -2.22
C ALA A 211 -10.99 -10.59 -1.29
N LEU A 212 -11.10 -9.76 -0.25
CA LEU A 212 -9.98 -9.49 0.66
C LEU A 212 -10.12 -10.29 1.95
N GLU A 213 -9.00 -10.82 2.39
CA GLU A 213 -8.85 -11.44 3.70
C GLU A 213 -8.00 -10.58 4.61
N SER A 214 -8.31 -10.59 5.90
CA SER A 214 -7.48 -9.94 6.90
C SER A 214 -6.13 -10.64 6.98
N PHE A 215 -5.04 -9.91 6.79
CA PHE A 215 -3.68 -10.47 6.88
C PHE A 215 -3.07 -10.34 8.28
N GLY A 216 -3.79 -9.71 9.21
CA GLY A 216 -3.30 -9.54 10.58
C GLY A 216 -4.32 -8.85 11.48
N GLU A 217 -3.88 -8.54 12.69
CA GLU A 217 -4.66 -7.81 13.69
C GLU A 217 -3.78 -6.85 14.49
N LEU A 218 -4.42 -5.86 15.12
CA LEU A 218 -3.78 -4.93 16.04
C LEU A 218 -4.05 -5.33 17.49
N ARG A 219 -3.04 -5.24 18.35
CA ARG A 219 -3.09 -5.52 19.79
C ARG A 219 -2.59 -4.29 20.57
N PRO A 220 -2.88 -4.17 21.87
CA PRO A 220 -2.23 -3.15 22.70
C PRO A 220 -0.71 -3.30 22.62
N HIS A 221 0.03 -2.21 22.42
CA HIS A 221 1.49 -2.23 22.44
C HIS A 221 2.01 -2.22 23.88
N ALA A 222 3.10 -2.94 24.13
CA ALA A 222 3.85 -2.89 25.39
C ALA A 222 5.25 -2.32 25.13
N ALA A 223 5.78 -1.54 26.07
CA ALA A 223 6.98 -0.71 25.89
C ALA A 223 8.23 -1.47 25.40
N ASP A 224 8.38 -2.75 25.75
CA ASP A 224 9.55 -3.57 25.40
C ASP A 224 9.31 -4.53 24.22
N GLU A 225 8.17 -4.41 23.55
CA GLU A 225 7.82 -5.24 22.40
C GLU A 225 8.05 -4.50 21.07
N PRO A 226 8.38 -5.22 19.98
CA PRO A 226 8.40 -4.62 18.66
C PRO A 226 7.00 -4.12 18.30
N TRP A 227 6.95 -3.09 17.44
CA TRP A 227 5.69 -2.56 16.91
C TRP A 227 5.00 -3.53 15.96
N ILE A 228 5.78 -4.39 15.29
CA ILE A 228 5.25 -5.37 14.34
C ILE A 228 5.90 -6.74 14.57
N VAL A 229 5.07 -7.76 14.67
CA VAL A 229 5.46 -9.18 14.66
C VAL A 229 4.88 -9.83 13.41
N VAL A 230 5.67 -10.69 12.77
CA VAL A 230 5.25 -11.45 11.59
C VAL A 230 5.33 -12.94 11.93
N GLU A 231 4.21 -13.62 11.81
CA GLU A 231 3.99 -15.05 12.03
C GLU A 231 3.93 -15.82 10.69
#